data_AF-A0A382S511-F1
#
_entry.id   AF-A0A382S511-F1
#
_cell.length_a   1.000
_cell.length_b   1.000
_cell.length_c   1.000
_cell.angle_alpha   90.00
_cell.angle_beta   90.00
_cell.angle_gamma   90.00
#
_symmetry.space_group_name_H-M   'P 1'
#
loop_
_entity.id
_entity.type
_entity.pdbx_description
1 polymer ?
#
loop_
_entity_poly.entity_id
_entity_poly.type
_entity_poly.pdbx_seq_one_letter_code
_entity_poly.pdbx_strand_id
1 'polypeptide(L)'
;MRLLKLLLPLLIAISFIALDARFSYLNSFRSSLSTLFTPIYFVVDLPNHIVEWVSDKGSEKAELISENEQLRNEMIELKVKLQTYNNLVLENQKVNLLLNSSYTLPNYKVKLAQIKSISQTRLRKQIVINKGSNDGIRKLQIALSSDG
;
A
#
# COMPACT_ATOMS: atom_id res chain seq x y z
N MET A 1 -21.07 -5.26 92.37
CA MET A 1 -20.80 -5.62 90.95
C MET A 1 -21.44 -4.68 89.90
N ARG A 2 -21.89 -3.46 90.24
CA ARG A 2 -22.35 -2.48 89.21
C ARG A 2 -21.27 -1.45 88.82
N LEU A 3 -20.43 -1.03 89.76
CA LEU A 3 -19.37 -0.05 89.52
C LEU A 3 -18.23 -0.58 88.62
N LEU A 4 -17.91 -1.87 88.68
CA LEU A 4 -16.86 -2.48 87.86
C LEU A 4 -17.20 -2.44 86.35
N LYS A 5 -18.50 -2.51 86.01
CA LYS A 5 -18.97 -2.44 84.62
C LYS A 5 -18.80 -1.05 83.99
N LEU A 6 -18.72 0.00 84.81
CA LEU A 6 -18.51 1.38 84.36
C LEU A 6 -17.02 1.77 84.39
N LEU A 7 -16.25 1.22 85.33
CA LEU A 7 -14.80 1.46 85.41
C LEU A 7 -14.01 0.76 84.31
N LEU A 8 -14.44 -0.43 83.88
CA LEU A 8 -13.78 -1.18 82.81
C LEU A 8 -13.74 -0.40 81.46
N PRO A 9 -14.87 0.09 80.90
CA PRO A 9 -14.83 0.87 79.66
C PRO A 9 -14.11 2.21 79.84
N LEU A 10 -14.17 2.82 81.03
CA LEU A 10 -13.46 4.08 81.31
C LEU A 10 -11.94 3.89 81.28
N LEU A 11 -11.43 2.83 81.92
CA LEU A 11 -10.02 2.47 81.87
C LEU A 11 -9.57 2.10 80.45
N ILE A 12 -10.40 1.40 79.69
CA ILE A 12 -10.13 1.08 78.28
C ILE A 12 -10.06 2.35 77.42
N ALA A 13 -10.99 3.29 77.61
CA ALA A 13 -10.99 4.56 76.89
C ALA A 13 -9.76 5.41 77.22
N ILE A 14 -9.39 5.51 78.51
CA ILE A 14 -8.19 6.22 78.95
C ILE A 14 -6.92 5.55 78.39
N SER A 15 -6.87 4.22 78.38
CA SER A 15 -5.76 3.46 77.78
C SER A 15 -5.64 3.71 76.27
N PHE A 16 -6.76 3.72 75.54
CA PHE A 16 -6.80 4.06 74.12
C PHE A 16 -6.35 5.49 73.84
N ILE A 17 -6.82 6.47 74.64
CA ILE A 17 -6.41 7.87 74.52
C ILE A 17 -4.91 8.04 74.82
N ALA A 18 -4.40 7.34 75.83
CA ALA A 18 -2.98 7.37 76.17
C ALA A 18 -2.10 6.70 75.10
N LEU A 19 -2.59 5.60 74.49
CA LEU A 19 -1.95 4.95 73.35
C LEU A 19 -1.96 5.87 72.12
N ASP A 20 -3.06 6.56 71.84
CA ASP A 20 -3.20 7.50 70.73
C ASP A 20 -2.31 8.74 70.90
N ALA A 21 -2.21 9.26 72.13
CA ALA A 21 -1.36 10.40 72.45
C ALA A 21 0.14 10.07 72.41
N ARG A 22 0.53 8.84 72.77
CA ARG A 22 1.95 8.43 72.83
C ARG A 22 2.44 7.80 71.53
N PHE A 23 1.55 7.18 70.76
CA PHE A 23 1.85 6.62 69.47
C PHE A 23 1.04 7.33 68.39
N SER A 24 1.71 8.17 67.61
CA SER A 24 1.19 8.81 66.39
C SER A 24 0.89 7.80 65.26
N TYR A 25 0.37 6.61 65.59
CA TYR A 25 0.05 5.54 64.64
C TYR A 25 -1.17 5.86 63.78
N LEU A 26 -2.04 6.80 64.17
CA LEU A 26 -3.11 7.28 63.30
C LEU A 26 -2.57 7.92 62.01
N ASN A 27 -1.40 8.57 62.06
CA ASN A 27 -0.75 9.09 60.84
C ASN A 27 -0.12 7.98 60.01
N SER A 28 0.53 6.99 60.63
CA SER A 28 1.13 5.86 59.91
C SER A 28 0.07 4.95 59.29
N PHE A 29 -1.05 4.68 59.96
CA PHE A 29 -2.13 3.87 59.41
C PHE A 29 -2.81 4.57 58.22
N ARG A 30 -3.05 5.88 58.34
CA ARG A 30 -3.58 6.70 57.25
C ARG A 30 -2.61 6.78 56.07
N SER A 31 -1.30 6.86 56.35
CA SER A 31 -0.25 6.82 55.33
C SER A 31 -0.15 5.45 54.65
N SER A 32 -0.17 4.34 55.40
CA SER A 32 -0.15 2.99 54.85
C SER A 32 -1.39 2.68 54.02
N LEU A 33 -2.56 3.14 54.46
CA LEU A 33 -3.80 3.02 53.71
C LEU A 33 -3.72 3.84 52.41
N SER A 34 -3.24 5.09 52.46
CA SER A 34 -3.01 5.90 51.27
C SER A 34 -2.02 5.25 50.30
N THR A 35 -0.94 4.63 50.78
CA THR A 35 0.02 3.88 49.95
C THR A 35 -0.61 2.63 49.33
N LEU A 36 -1.49 1.93 50.04
CA LEU A 36 -2.23 0.78 49.51
C LEU A 36 -3.28 1.16 48.44
N PHE A 37 -3.87 2.37 48.54
CA PHE A 37 -4.80 2.89 47.54
C PHE A 37 -4.11 3.62 46.37
N THR A 38 -2.81 3.91 46.46
CA THR A 38 -2.02 4.51 45.38
C THR A 38 -2.04 3.70 44.07
N PRO A 39 -1.91 2.35 44.06
CA PRO A 39 -1.99 1.57 42.82
C PRO A 39 -3.39 1.55 42.17
N ILE A 40 -4.46 1.87 42.90
CA ILE A 40 -5.82 1.89 42.32
C ILE A 40 -5.98 3.07 41.35
N TYR A 41 -5.36 4.21 41.62
CA TYR A 41 -5.37 5.35 40.69
C TYR A 41 -4.71 5.02 39.35
N PHE A 42 -3.62 4.25 39.36
CA PHE A 42 -2.94 3.84 38.11
C PHE A 42 -3.78 2.86 37.26
N VAL A 43 -4.58 2.01 37.90
CA VAL A 43 -5.44 1.02 37.21
C VAL A 43 -6.68 1.68 36.59
N VAL A 44 -7.11 2.85 37.06
CA VAL A 44 -8.27 3.58 36.52
C VAL A 44 -7.95 4.27 35.19
N ASP A 45 -6.71 4.72 34.99
CA ASP A 45 -6.31 5.42 33.75
C ASP A 45 -5.80 4.48 32.64
N LEU A 46 -5.38 3.26 33.01
CA LEU A 46 -4.85 2.24 32.09
C LEU A 46 -5.85 1.79 30.99
N PRO A 47 -7.15 1.55 31.28
CA PRO A 47 -8.12 1.11 30.30
C PRO A 47 -8.35 2.14 29.19
N ASN A 48 -8.39 3.42 29.53
CA ASN A 48 -8.62 4.50 28.57
C ASN A 48 -7.50 4.55 27.51
N HIS A 49 -6.24 4.45 27.95
CA HIS A 49 -5.09 4.38 27.03
C HIS A 49 -5.08 3.12 26.15
N ILE A 50 -5.55 1.98 26.67
CA ILE A 50 -5.67 0.75 25.87
C ILE A 50 -6.76 0.90 24.80
N VAL A 51 -7.91 1.50 25.14
CA VAL A 51 -9.01 1.72 24.19
C VAL A 51 -8.58 2.68 23.07
N GLU A 52 -7.90 3.78 23.41
CA GLU A 52 -7.34 4.72 22.42
C GLU A 52 -6.32 4.04 21.49
N TRP A 53 -5.37 3.27 22.04
CA TRP A 53 -4.37 2.55 21.24
C TRP A 53 -4.98 1.49 20.31
N VAL A 54 -6.00 0.75 20.77
CA VAL A 54 -6.71 -0.24 19.94
C VAL A 54 -7.52 0.44 18.84
N SER A 55 -8.13 1.59 19.11
CA SER A 55 -8.86 2.37 18.12
C SER A 55 -7.94 2.87 16.99
N ASP A 56 -6.80 3.47 17.35
CA ASP A 56 -5.84 4.01 16.38
C ASP A 56 -5.20 2.90 15.53
N LYS A 57 -4.78 1.78 16.15
CA LYS A 57 -4.19 0.65 15.42
C LYS A 57 -5.20 -0.13 14.58
N GLY A 58 -6.47 -0.17 15.00
CA GLY A 58 -7.55 -0.78 14.25
C GLY A 58 -7.82 -0.04 12.93
N SER A 59 -7.84 1.30 12.98
CA SER A 59 -8.03 2.14 11.80
C SER A 59 -6.87 2.03 10.82
N GLU A 60 -5.62 2.08 11.30
CA GLU A 60 -4.42 1.95 10.47
C GLU A 60 -4.38 0.60 9.73
N LYS A 61 -4.77 -0.50 10.39
CA LYS A 61 -4.83 -1.81 9.75
C LYS A 61 -5.94 -1.90 8.69
N ALA A 62 -7.09 -1.28 8.93
CA ALA A 62 -8.18 -1.24 7.96
C ALA A 62 -7.79 -0.43 6.71
N GLU A 63 -7.10 0.69 6.90
CA GLU A 63 -6.56 1.50 5.81
C GLU A 63 -5.54 0.72 4.98
N LEU A 64 -4.56 0.06 5.61
CA LEU A 64 -3.57 -0.77 4.91
C LEU A 64 -4.20 -1.93 4.13
N ILE A 65 -5.25 -2.56 4.65
CA ILE A 65 -5.98 -3.61 3.93
C ILE A 65 -6.69 -3.04 2.70
N SER A 66 -7.38 -1.90 2.85
CA SER A 66 -8.04 -1.20 1.75
C SER A 66 -7.04 -0.81 0.66
N GLU A 67 -5.90 -0.25 1.05
CA GLU A 67 -4.83 0.13 0.12
C GLU A 67 -4.26 -1.09 -0.60
N ASN A 68 -4.07 -2.22 0.11
CA ASN A 68 -3.62 -3.46 -0.50
C ASN A 68 -4.61 -4.01 -1.53
N GLU A 69 -5.91 -3.98 -1.22
CA GLU A 69 -6.96 -4.40 -2.15
C GLU A 69 -7.01 -3.49 -3.39
N GLN A 70 -6.88 -2.17 -3.22
CA GLN A 70 -6.80 -1.21 -4.32
C GLN A 70 -5.58 -1.48 -5.22
N LEU A 71 -4.39 -1.58 -4.64
CA LEU A 71 -3.15 -1.89 -5.38
C LEU A 71 -3.22 -3.23 -6.10
N ARG A 72 -3.85 -4.24 -5.49
CA ARG A 72 -4.06 -5.55 -6.10
C ARG A 72 -4.99 -5.47 -7.31
N ASN A 73 -6.05 -4.66 -7.24
CA ASN A 73 -6.97 -4.45 -8.35
C ASN A 73 -6.28 -3.72 -9.52
N GLU A 74 -5.51 -2.66 -9.23
CA GLU A 74 -4.71 -1.95 -10.24
C GLU A 74 -3.71 -2.89 -10.92
N MET A 75 -3.03 -3.73 -10.14
CA MET A 75 -2.11 -4.73 -10.69
C MET A 75 -2.83 -5.71 -11.64
N ILE A 76 -4.04 -6.16 -11.29
CA ILE A 76 -4.82 -7.07 -12.15
C ILE A 76 -5.21 -6.36 -13.46
N GLU A 77 -5.69 -5.12 -13.37
CA GLU A 77 -6.04 -4.32 -14.56
C GLU A 77 -4.85 -4.12 -15.49
N LEU A 78 -3.69 -3.77 -14.94
CA LEU A 78 -2.44 -3.61 -15.69
C LEU A 78 -2.00 -4.93 -16.36
N LYS A 79 -2.14 -6.06 -15.68
CA LYS A 79 -1.84 -7.38 -16.26
C LYS A 79 -2.75 -7.70 -17.44
N VAL A 80 -4.05 -7.41 -17.34
CA VAL A 80 -5.00 -7.60 -18.46
C VAL A 80 -4.60 -6.74 -19.66
N LYS A 81 -4.34 -5.44 -19.44
CA LYS A 81 -3.89 -4.52 -20.50
C LYS A 81 -2.61 -5.02 -21.19
N LEU A 82 -1.66 -5.55 -20.40
CA LEU A 82 -0.40 -6.09 -20.92
C LEU A 82 -0.62 -7.36 -21.76
N GLN A 83 -1.55 -8.24 -21.36
CA GLN A 83 -1.92 -9.42 -22.16
C GLN A 83 -2.56 -9.00 -23.49
N THR A 84 -3.47 -8.03 -23.49
CA THR A 84 -4.08 -7.49 -24.72
C THR A 84 -3.01 -6.88 -25.62
N TYR A 85 -2.09 -6.11 -25.06
CA TYR A 85 -0.99 -5.52 -25.82
C TYR A 85 -0.10 -6.60 -26.48
N ASN A 86 0.29 -7.64 -25.73
CA ASN A 86 1.09 -8.73 -26.27
C ASN A 86 0.35 -9.46 -27.41
N ASN A 87 -0.96 -9.68 -27.29
CA ASN A 87 -1.77 -10.26 -28.37
C ASN A 87 -1.79 -9.36 -29.62
N LEU A 88 -1.97 -8.05 -29.45
CA LEU A 88 -1.92 -7.09 -30.56
C LEU A 88 -0.56 -7.08 -31.26
N VAL A 89 0.54 -7.18 -30.50
CA VAL A 89 1.89 -7.27 -31.07
C VAL A 89 2.07 -8.55 -31.88
N LEU A 90 1.59 -9.69 -31.36
CA LEU A 90 1.64 -10.98 -32.08
C LEU A 90 0.80 -10.95 -33.35
N GLU A 91 -0.39 -10.36 -33.32
CA GLU A 91 -1.23 -10.19 -34.49
C GLU A 91 -0.56 -9.30 -35.55
N ASN A 92 0.03 -8.18 -35.12
CA ASN A 92 0.79 -7.29 -36.00
C ASN A 92 1.97 -8.02 -36.66
N GLN A 93 2.71 -8.83 -35.90
CA GLN A 93 3.78 -9.68 -36.42
C GLN A 93 3.26 -10.72 -37.42
N LYS A 94 2.14 -11.39 -37.12
CA LYS A 94 1.50 -12.36 -38.01
C LYS A 94 1.07 -11.73 -39.33
N VAL A 95 0.44 -10.55 -39.29
CA VAL A 95 0.07 -9.79 -40.49
C VAL A 95 1.32 -9.46 -41.32
N ASN A 96 2.39 -9.00 -40.67
CA ASN A 96 3.66 -8.74 -41.36
C ASN A 96 4.24 -10.01 -42.00
N LEU A 97 4.17 -11.17 -41.34
CA LEU A 97 4.63 -12.44 -41.89
C LEU A 97 3.78 -12.89 -43.09
N LEU A 98 2.46 -12.77 -43.00
CA LEU A 98 1.54 -13.10 -44.10
C LEU A 98 1.81 -12.21 -45.31
N LEU A 99 1.96 -10.90 -45.11
CA LEU A 99 2.33 -9.97 -46.18
C LEU A 99 3.68 -10.38 -46.80
N ASN A 100 4.73 -10.55 -46.00
CA ASN A 100 6.04 -10.99 -46.50
C ASN A 100 5.96 -12.29 -47.31
N SER A 101 5.16 -13.26 -46.87
CA SER A 101 4.99 -14.54 -47.55
C SER A 101 4.29 -14.42 -48.91
N SER A 102 3.30 -13.53 -49.02
CA SER A 102 2.63 -13.25 -50.30
C SER A 102 3.54 -12.52 -51.29
N TYR A 103 4.53 -11.76 -50.81
CA TYR A 103 5.48 -11.03 -51.66
C TYR A 103 6.76 -11.81 -51.98
N THR A 104 6.98 -13.01 -51.43
CA THR A 104 8.13 -13.87 -51.81
C THR A 104 7.97 -14.38 -53.25
N LEU A 105 8.46 -13.60 -54.21
CA LEU A 105 8.58 -13.98 -55.61
C LEU A 105 9.62 -15.09 -55.75
N PRO A 106 9.35 -16.21 -56.47
CA PRO A 106 10.22 -17.39 -56.53
C PRO A 106 11.67 -17.18 -57.00
N ASN A 107 12.06 -16.00 -57.48
CA ASN A 107 13.41 -15.74 -58.01
C ASN A 107 14.03 -14.39 -57.58
N TYR A 108 13.38 -13.63 -56.69
CA TYR A 108 13.85 -12.27 -56.32
C TYR A 108 13.82 -12.05 -54.80
N LYS A 109 14.92 -11.52 -54.24
CA LYS A 109 14.96 -11.05 -52.84
C LYS A 109 14.32 -9.67 -52.76
N VAL A 110 13.02 -9.62 -52.50
CA VAL A 110 12.30 -8.36 -52.24
C VAL A 110 12.36 -7.97 -50.77
N LYS A 111 12.41 -6.66 -50.50
CA LYS A 111 12.30 -6.11 -49.14
C LYS A 111 11.07 -5.24 -49.06
N LEU A 112 10.18 -5.54 -48.11
CA LEU A 112 9.03 -4.68 -47.84
C LEU A 112 9.48 -3.39 -47.15
N ALA A 113 8.96 -2.28 -47.65
CA ALA A 113 9.12 -0.96 -47.09
C ALA A 113 7.76 -0.29 -46.98
N GLN A 114 7.52 0.39 -45.87
CA GLN A 114 6.29 1.13 -45.64
C GLN A 114 6.48 2.59 -46.04
N ILE A 115 5.45 3.19 -46.66
CA ILE A 115 5.43 4.60 -47.01
C ILE A 115 5.28 5.44 -45.73
N LYS A 116 6.28 6.28 -45.44
CA LYS A 116 6.23 7.26 -44.34
C LYS A 116 5.52 8.54 -44.72
N SER A 117 5.73 9.01 -45.95
CA SER A 117 5.11 10.24 -46.45
C SER A 117 5.14 10.29 -47.97
N ILE A 118 4.13 10.92 -48.55
CA ILE A 118 4.04 11.20 -49.98
C ILE A 118 4.11 12.72 -50.16
N SER A 119 5.08 13.20 -50.94
CA SER A 119 5.19 14.61 -51.34
C SER A 119 4.95 14.70 -52.85
N GLN A 120 3.87 15.41 -53.23
CA GLN A 120 3.47 15.55 -54.62
C GLN A 120 3.40 17.03 -55.00
N THR A 121 4.30 17.46 -55.87
CA THR A 121 4.33 18.78 -56.50
C THR A 121 4.01 18.64 -57.98
N ARG A 122 3.55 19.72 -58.67
CA ARG A 122 3.25 19.69 -60.12
C ARG A 122 4.37 19.13 -61.00
N LEU A 123 5.64 19.26 -60.58
CA LEU A 123 6.82 18.83 -61.33
C LEU A 123 7.53 17.60 -60.73
N ARG A 124 7.19 17.17 -59.50
CA ARG A 124 7.91 16.11 -58.78
C ARG A 124 6.97 15.30 -57.90
N LYS A 125 7.07 13.97 -58.01
CA LYS A 125 6.47 13.02 -57.05
C LYS A 125 7.60 12.36 -56.28
N GLN A 126 7.60 12.50 -54.97
CA GLN A 126 8.59 11.89 -54.08
C GLN A 126 7.88 11.09 -52.99
N ILE A 127 8.23 9.82 -52.87
CA ILE A 127 7.71 8.92 -51.84
C ILE A 127 8.86 8.66 -50.86
N VAL A 128 8.62 8.87 -49.58
CA VAL A 128 9.57 8.57 -48.51
C VAL A 128 9.15 7.26 -47.86
N ILE A 129 10.07 6.31 -47.81
CA ILE A 129 9.86 4.98 -47.20
C ILE A 129 10.60 4.86 -45.87
N ASN A 130 10.22 3.89 -45.04
CA ASN A 130 10.86 3.61 -43.75
C ASN A 130 12.13 2.75 -43.85
N LYS A 131 12.75 2.63 -45.02
CA LYS A 131 13.94 1.81 -45.28
C LYS A 131 15.04 2.62 -45.94
N GLY A 132 16.28 2.37 -45.54
CA GLY A 132 17.45 3.09 -46.04
C GLY A 132 18.68 2.21 -46.24
N SER A 133 19.85 2.84 -46.29
CA SER A 133 21.14 2.14 -46.45
C SER A 133 21.40 1.12 -45.36
N ASN A 134 20.96 1.40 -44.13
CA ASN A 134 21.08 0.49 -42.97
C ASN A 134 20.23 -0.78 -43.16
N ASP A 135 19.16 -0.70 -43.93
CA ASP A 135 18.34 -1.86 -44.33
C ASP A 135 18.88 -2.52 -45.61
N GLY A 136 20.07 -2.15 -46.09
CA GLY A 136 20.69 -2.68 -47.31
C GLY A 136 20.09 -2.14 -48.60
N ILE A 137 19.34 -1.03 -48.55
CA ILE A 137 18.82 -0.37 -49.74
C ILE A 137 19.95 0.39 -50.44
N ARG A 138 20.07 0.21 -51.76
CA ARG A 138 21.08 0.86 -52.59
C ARG A 138 20.41 1.76 -53.63
N LYS A 139 21.14 2.80 -54.05
CA LYS A 139 20.70 3.65 -55.18
C LYS A 139 20.51 2.77 -56.43
N LEU A 140 19.54 3.10 -57.26
CA LEU A 140 19.17 2.38 -58.50
C LEU A 140 18.47 1.02 -58.30
N GLN A 141 18.00 0.69 -57.09
CA GLN A 141 17.09 -0.45 -56.90
C GLN A 141 15.69 -0.14 -57.43
N ILE A 142 15.05 -1.14 -58.02
CA ILE A 142 13.68 -1.06 -58.49
C ILE A 142 12.74 -1.18 -57.28
N ALA A 143 11.76 -0.28 -57.20
CA ALA A 143 10.65 -0.38 -56.26
C ALA A 143 9.38 -0.74 -57.04
N LEU A 144 8.65 -1.75 -56.59
CA LEU A 144 7.32 -2.08 -57.09
C LEU A 144 6.27 -1.64 -56.05
N SER A 145 5.16 -1.09 -56.51
CA SER A 145 3.96 -0.86 -55.72
C SER A 145 2.91 -1.92 -56.05
N SER A 146 1.84 -2.03 -55.24
CA SER A 146 0.67 -2.85 -55.57
C SER A 146 0.01 -2.46 -56.90
N ASP A 147 0.23 -1.23 -57.35
CA ASP A 147 -0.47 -0.62 -58.47
C ASP A 147 0.28 -0.76 -59.81
N GLY A 148 1.40 -1.50 -59.81
CA GLY A 148 2.30 -1.67 -60.96
C GLY A 148 3.61 -0.93 -60.80
#